data_AF-A0A0C2D1S5-F1
#
_entry.id   AF-A0A0C2D1S5-F1
#
_cell.length_a   1.000
_cell.length_b   1.000
_cell.length_c   1.000
_cell.angle_alpha   90.00
_cell.angle_beta   90.00
_cell.angle_gamma   90.00
#
_symmetry.space_group_name_H-M   'P 1'
#
loop_
_entity.id
_entity.type
_entity.pdbx_description
1 polymer ?
#
loop_
_entity_poly.entity_id
_entity_poly.type
_entity_poly.pdbx_seq_one_letter_code
_entity_poly.pdbx_strand_id
1 'polypeptide(L)'
;MPTVGSHVPNAARIKDFISMITKCNCSETLDALYHEVLERSSDSNVDSSMALTKTQAEIMGDLFLNVAVLQTVISLLESGVKALFFYDFDFFNPDSWGPSLKLHFKVATHSTDVAYVFGLGINYDFTFTLDDIKMLNQTTTLWTNFVKINSDTHSVQVIVDQIGSQPPLARRALQSDPNGNQLQRSSPSTWEQTTRENPESHFSLSLSPGMKSEFKDKRPLMFLKLRGAKHNGSCQCRT
;
A
#
# COMPACT_ATOMS: atom_id res chain seq x y z
N MET A 1 28.57 3.13 -28.93
CA MET A 1 27.41 2.58 -28.18
C MET A 1 26.74 3.75 -27.47
N PRO A 2 25.45 4.03 -27.69
CA PRO A 2 24.77 5.11 -26.99
C PRO A 2 24.64 4.70 -25.52
N THR A 3 25.10 5.57 -24.62
CA THR A 3 24.84 5.48 -23.20
C THR A 3 23.32 5.49 -23.00
N VAL A 4 22.79 4.46 -22.32
CA VAL A 4 21.42 4.49 -21.78
C VAL A 4 21.34 5.77 -20.96
N GLY A 5 20.54 6.72 -21.42
CA GLY A 5 20.50 8.07 -20.88
C GLY A 5 20.30 8.01 -19.37
N SER A 6 21.26 8.58 -18.63
CA SER A 6 21.08 8.89 -17.22
C SER A 6 19.82 9.74 -17.14
N HIS A 7 18.72 9.15 -16.67
CA HIS A 7 17.48 9.89 -16.49
C HIS A 7 17.70 10.83 -15.31
N VAL A 8 18.17 12.04 -15.59
CA VAL A 8 18.30 13.08 -14.58
C VAL A 8 16.89 13.40 -14.10
N PRO A 9 16.60 13.23 -12.80
CA PRO A 9 15.33 13.67 -12.23
C PRO A 9 15.14 15.14 -12.58
N ASN A 10 13.99 15.47 -13.15
CA ASN A 10 13.71 16.84 -13.57
C ASN A 10 12.35 17.26 -13.02
N ALA A 11 12.33 18.45 -12.41
CA ALA A 11 11.14 19.12 -11.92
C ALA A 11 9.96 19.08 -12.91
N ALA A 12 10.24 19.23 -14.21
CA ALA A 12 9.23 19.16 -15.27
C ALA A 12 8.46 17.82 -15.25
N ARG A 13 9.16 16.69 -15.09
CA ARG A 13 8.52 15.37 -15.06
C ARG A 13 7.68 15.14 -13.81
N ILE A 14 8.16 15.63 -12.67
CA ILE A 14 7.39 15.55 -11.42
C ILE A 14 6.08 16.33 -11.59
N LYS A 15 6.15 17.53 -12.19
CA LYS A 15 4.96 18.33 -12.51
C LYS A 15 4.03 17.64 -13.51
N ASP A 16 4.56 16.97 -14.53
CA ASP A 16 3.76 16.18 -15.48
C ASP A 16 2.99 15.07 -14.77
N PHE A 17 3.65 14.32 -13.87
CA PHE A 17 2.98 13.29 -13.09
C PHE A 17 1.93 13.87 -12.13
N ILE A 18 2.23 14.97 -11.43
CA ILE A 18 1.25 15.68 -10.59
C ILE A 18 0.06 16.14 -11.44
N SER A 19 0.28 16.64 -12.66
CA SER A 19 -0.76 17.01 -13.60
C SER A 19 -1.64 15.82 -13.97
N MET A 20 -1.05 14.66 -14.28
CA MET A 20 -1.79 13.43 -14.57
C MET A 20 -2.62 12.97 -13.36
N ILE A 21 -2.05 13.01 -12.16
CA ILE A 21 -2.77 12.66 -10.92
C ILE A 21 -3.93 13.63 -10.73
N THR A 22 -3.68 14.93 -10.69
CA THR A 22 -4.71 15.93 -10.36
C THR A 22 -5.67 16.22 -11.51
N LYS A 23 -5.37 15.74 -12.72
CA LYS A 23 -6.01 16.14 -13.98
C LYS A 23 -6.03 17.67 -14.14
N CYS A 24 -4.93 18.33 -13.75
CA CYS A 24 -4.78 19.79 -13.72
C CYS A 24 -3.65 20.25 -14.63
N ASN A 25 -3.89 21.30 -15.41
CA ASN A 25 -2.86 21.93 -16.24
C ASN A 25 -2.58 23.39 -15.83
N CYS A 26 -3.10 23.84 -14.67
CA CYS A 26 -2.84 25.17 -14.15
C CYS A 26 -1.40 25.26 -13.63
N SER A 27 -0.55 26.08 -14.27
CA SER A 27 0.87 26.20 -13.89
C SER A 27 1.04 26.58 -12.42
N GLU A 28 0.33 27.61 -11.93
CA GLU A 28 0.45 28.07 -10.55
C GLU A 28 0.10 26.97 -9.53
N THR A 29 -0.96 26.19 -9.82
CA THR A 29 -1.35 25.05 -8.97
C THR A 29 -0.30 23.94 -9.02
N LEU A 30 0.22 23.62 -10.21
CA LEU A 30 1.24 22.58 -10.35
C LEU A 30 2.56 22.99 -9.68
N ASP A 31 2.92 24.27 -9.74
CA ASP A 31 4.11 24.82 -9.06
C ASP A 31 3.95 24.75 -7.53
N ALA A 32 2.80 25.18 -7.01
CA ALA A 32 2.51 25.08 -5.58
C ALA A 32 2.55 23.62 -5.09
N LEU A 33 1.93 22.69 -5.82
CA LEU A 33 1.92 21.27 -5.47
C LEU A 33 3.31 20.65 -5.58
N TYR A 34 4.10 21.04 -6.58
CA TYR A 34 5.47 20.59 -6.71
C TYR A 34 6.31 21.01 -5.49
N HIS A 35 6.19 22.26 -5.04
CA HIS A 35 6.88 22.74 -3.85
C HIS A 35 6.39 22.05 -2.56
N GLU A 36 5.08 21.86 -2.40
CA GLU A 36 4.52 21.15 -1.26
C GLU A 36 5.00 19.69 -1.19
N VAL A 37 5.03 19.00 -2.33
CA VAL A 37 5.57 17.64 -2.44
C VAL A 37 7.06 17.60 -2.08
N LEU A 38 7.85 18.57 -2.58
CA LEU A 38 9.28 18.64 -2.28
C LEU A 38 9.55 18.88 -0.81
N GLU A 39 8.83 19.81 -0.18
CA GLU A 39 8.96 20.12 1.24
C GLU A 39 8.68 18.89 2.10
N ARG A 40 7.65 18.11 1.76
CA ARG A 40 7.34 16.83 2.45
C ARG A 40 8.40 15.75 2.23
N SER A 41 9.10 15.77 1.10
CA SER A 41 10.11 14.76 0.75
C SER A 41 11.54 15.07 1.25
N SER A 42 11.80 16.32 1.64
CA SER A 42 13.14 16.81 1.97
C SER A 42 13.47 16.62 3.45
N ASP A 43 14.18 15.53 3.77
CA ASP A 43 15.05 15.51 4.94
C ASP A 43 16.17 16.53 4.72
N SER A 44 16.41 17.42 5.69
CA SER A 44 17.29 18.60 5.61
C SER A 44 18.78 18.32 5.34
N ASN A 45 19.15 17.10 4.95
CA ASN A 45 20.52 16.62 4.85
C ASN A 45 20.83 15.75 3.60
N VAL A 46 19.92 15.70 2.61
CA VAL A 46 20.08 14.84 1.41
C VAL A 46 20.44 15.68 0.18
N ASP A 47 21.39 15.21 -0.64
CA ASP A 47 21.73 15.82 -1.94
C ASP A 47 20.46 16.05 -2.79
N SER A 48 20.29 17.28 -3.26
CA SER A 48 19.20 17.73 -4.13
C SER A 48 18.86 16.77 -5.29
N SER A 49 19.86 16.11 -5.88
CA SER A 49 19.65 15.15 -6.97
C SER A 49 18.97 13.87 -6.51
N MET A 50 19.41 13.33 -5.36
CA MET A 50 18.85 12.09 -4.81
C MET A 50 17.47 12.34 -4.21
N ALA A 51 17.27 13.50 -3.58
CA ALA A 51 15.95 13.97 -3.13
C ALA A 51 14.97 14.02 -4.32
N LEU A 52 15.34 14.67 -5.43
CA LEU A 52 14.48 14.70 -6.62
C LEU A 52 14.20 13.32 -7.22
N THR A 53 15.18 12.40 -7.18
CA THR A 53 14.97 11.02 -7.66
C THR A 53 13.94 10.30 -6.78
N LYS A 54 14.05 10.44 -5.46
CA LYS A 54 13.10 9.87 -4.49
C LYS A 54 11.70 10.45 -4.69
N THR A 55 11.57 11.78 -4.76
CA THR A 55 10.29 12.45 -5.01
C THR A 55 9.65 11.98 -6.31
N GLN A 56 10.43 11.85 -7.39
CA GLN A 56 9.90 11.35 -8.66
C GLN A 56 9.37 9.92 -8.54
N ALA A 57 10.07 9.03 -7.83
CA ALA A 57 9.62 7.66 -7.61
C ALA A 57 8.35 7.58 -6.73
N GLU A 58 8.27 8.41 -5.69
CA GLU A 58 7.10 8.52 -4.83
C GLU A 58 5.85 8.98 -5.59
N ILE A 59 5.99 10.04 -6.39
CA ILE A 59 4.91 10.57 -7.21
C ILE A 59 4.49 9.59 -8.30
N MET A 60 5.44 8.83 -8.85
CA MET A 60 5.13 7.74 -9.77
C MET A 60 4.32 6.64 -9.07
N GLY A 61 4.67 6.26 -7.83
CA GLY A 61 3.87 5.34 -7.02
C GLY A 61 2.46 5.86 -6.72
N ASP A 62 2.34 7.16 -6.46
CA ASP A 62 1.04 7.82 -6.25
C ASP A 62 0.17 7.80 -7.51
N LEU A 63 0.78 8.02 -8.68
CA LEU A 63 0.12 7.96 -9.98
C LEU A 63 -0.41 6.56 -10.32
N PHE A 64 0.40 5.53 -10.14
CA PHE A 64 0.05 4.17 -10.57
C PHE A 64 -0.81 3.41 -9.55
N LEU A 65 -0.63 3.65 -8.25
CA LEU A 65 -1.24 2.81 -7.21
C LEU A 65 -1.86 3.61 -6.08
N ASN A 66 -1.08 4.39 -5.34
CA ASN A 66 -1.48 4.81 -3.99
C ASN A 66 -2.76 5.65 -3.98
N VAL A 67 -2.94 6.56 -4.96
CA VAL A 67 -4.15 7.38 -5.08
C VAL A 67 -5.39 6.51 -5.38
N ALA A 68 -5.27 5.54 -6.28
CA ALA A 68 -6.38 4.66 -6.65
C ALA A 68 -6.73 3.68 -5.52
N VAL A 69 -5.72 3.15 -4.82
CA VAL A 69 -5.89 2.30 -3.64
C VAL A 69 -6.62 3.04 -2.54
N LEU A 70 -6.16 4.24 -2.16
CA LEU A 70 -6.82 5.02 -1.10
C LEU A 70 -8.25 5.43 -1.52
N GLN A 71 -8.47 5.77 -2.79
CA GLN A 71 -9.81 6.04 -3.31
C GLN A 71 -10.73 4.82 -3.13
N THR A 72 -10.22 3.63 -3.43
CA THR A 72 -10.96 2.36 -3.27
C THR A 72 -11.26 2.07 -1.80
N VAL A 73 -10.30 2.28 -0.91
CA VAL A 73 -10.48 2.16 0.56
C VAL A 73 -11.64 3.05 1.01
N ILE A 74 -11.63 4.32 0.64
CA ILE A 74 -12.69 5.28 0.99
C ILE A 74 -14.05 4.81 0.45
N SER A 75 -14.13 4.45 -0.83
CA SER A 75 -15.39 3.99 -1.43
C SER A 75 -15.94 2.71 -0.80
N LEU A 76 -15.08 1.76 -0.43
CA LEU A 76 -15.49 0.54 0.28
C LEU A 76 -16.04 0.86 1.67
N LEU A 77 -15.38 1.76 2.40
CA LEU A 77 -15.86 2.23 3.70
C LEU A 77 -17.23 2.90 3.57
N GLU A 78 -17.41 3.79 2.60
CA GLU A 78 -18.68 4.47 2.32
C GLU A 78 -19.80 3.48 1.96
N SER A 79 -19.48 2.43 1.20
CA SER A 79 -20.44 1.37 0.82
C SER A 79 -20.92 0.52 2.00
N GLY A 80 -20.26 0.60 3.17
CA GLY A 80 -20.64 -0.15 4.36
C GLY A 80 -20.07 -1.56 4.41
N VAL A 81 -18.87 -1.77 3.86
CA VAL A 81 -18.13 -3.03 4.04
C VAL A 81 -18.01 -3.36 5.53
N LYS A 82 -18.22 -4.63 5.91
CA LYS A 82 -18.26 -5.05 7.31
C LYS A 82 -16.92 -4.97 8.03
N ALA A 83 -15.84 -5.21 7.30
CA ALA A 83 -14.47 -5.08 7.78
C ALA A 83 -13.57 -4.78 6.59
N LEU A 84 -12.64 -3.85 6.79
CA LEU A 84 -11.61 -3.49 5.82
C LEU A 84 -10.27 -3.48 6.52
N PHE A 85 -9.30 -4.18 5.95
CA PHE A 85 -7.93 -4.22 6.44
C PHE A 85 -7.01 -3.69 5.34
N PHE A 86 -6.33 -2.59 5.62
CA PHE A 86 -5.42 -1.92 4.70
C PHE A 86 -3.98 -2.09 5.18
N TYR A 87 -3.04 -2.38 4.27
CA TYR A 87 -1.62 -2.50 4.59
C TYR A 87 -0.75 -1.71 3.60
N ASP A 88 0.47 -1.40 4.06
CA ASP A 88 1.58 -0.92 3.25
C ASP A 88 2.76 -1.86 3.44
N PHE A 89 3.37 -2.33 2.34
CA PHE A 89 4.49 -3.27 2.38
C PHE A 89 5.81 -2.52 2.22
N ASP A 90 6.66 -2.59 3.25
CA ASP A 90 7.89 -1.83 3.36
C ASP A 90 9.06 -2.74 3.77
N PHE A 91 9.38 -3.66 2.86
CA PHE A 91 10.54 -4.53 2.98
C PHE A 91 11.01 -4.98 1.59
N PHE A 92 12.31 -5.16 1.43
CA PHE A 92 12.88 -5.80 0.24
C PHE A 92 14.27 -6.33 0.55
N ASN A 93 14.68 -7.36 -0.17
CA ASN A 93 16.06 -7.80 -0.21
C ASN A 93 16.78 -7.12 -1.38
N PRO A 94 17.90 -6.42 -1.17
CA PRO A 94 18.68 -5.81 -2.25
C PRO A 94 19.12 -6.76 -3.37
N ASP A 95 19.27 -8.05 -3.08
CA ASP A 95 19.68 -9.09 -4.04
C ASP A 95 18.53 -9.55 -4.93
N SER A 96 17.28 -9.29 -4.54
CA SER A 96 16.08 -9.58 -5.36
C SER A 96 16.04 -8.82 -6.68
N TRP A 97 16.91 -7.81 -6.85
CA TRP A 97 17.06 -7.03 -8.06
C TRP A 97 18.06 -7.60 -9.06
N GLY A 98 18.84 -8.61 -8.64
CA GLY A 98 19.91 -9.20 -9.44
C GLY A 98 21.09 -8.25 -9.69
N PRO A 99 22.16 -8.77 -10.33
CA PRO A 99 23.40 -8.03 -10.57
C PRO A 99 23.30 -6.99 -11.69
N SER A 100 22.30 -7.12 -12.57
CA SER A 100 22.17 -6.29 -13.76
C SER A 100 21.42 -4.98 -13.54
N LEU A 101 20.62 -4.87 -12.46
CA LEU A 101 19.80 -3.69 -12.22
C LEU A 101 20.52 -2.71 -11.26
N LYS A 102 21.23 -1.76 -11.84
CA LYS A 102 21.87 -0.65 -11.10
C LYS A 102 20.87 0.49 -10.88
N LEU A 103 20.03 0.35 -9.85
CA LEU A 103 19.15 1.43 -9.40
C LEU A 103 19.94 2.44 -8.54
N HIS A 104 19.61 3.73 -8.66
CA HIS A 104 20.23 4.81 -7.88
C HIS A 104 19.97 4.68 -6.36
N PHE A 105 18.84 4.07 -6.00
CA PHE A 105 18.55 3.62 -4.65
C PHE A 105 17.69 2.35 -4.75
N LYS A 106 17.83 1.46 -3.77
CA LYS A 106 17.03 0.25 -3.68
C LYS A 106 16.01 0.44 -2.56
N VAL A 107 14.74 0.21 -2.88
CA VAL A 107 13.59 0.29 -1.97
C VAL A 107 12.62 -0.82 -2.33
N ALA A 108 11.60 -1.06 -1.49
CA ALA A 108 10.45 -1.85 -1.88
C ALA A 108 9.75 -1.16 -3.07
N THR A 109 9.41 -1.92 -4.10
CA THR A 109 8.77 -1.42 -5.32
C THR A 109 7.51 -2.22 -5.59
N HIS A 110 6.87 -1.94 -6.73
CA HIS A 110 5.77 -2.76 -7.19
C HIS A 110 6.14 -4.26 -7.18
N SER A 111 5.21 -5.07 -6.67
CA SER A 111 5.28 -6.54 -6.59
C SER A 111 6.37 -7.13 -5.70
N THR A 112 7.09 -6.34 -4.88
CA THR A 112 8.08 -6.92 -3.95
C THR A 112 7.43 -7.77 -2.86
N ASP A 113 6.19 -7.46 -2.47
CA ASP A 113 5.40 -8.21 -1.49
C ASP A 113 5.07 -9.64 -1.95
N VAL A 114 4.88 -9.84 -3.26
CA VAL A 114 4.59 -11.14 -3.88
C VAL A 114 5.67 -12.18 -3.54
N ALA A 115 6.93 -11.77 -3.46
CA ALA A 115 8.02 -12.67 -3.08
C ALA A 115 7.85 -13.28 -1.68
N TYR A 116 7.23 -12.53 -0.77
CA TYR A 116 6.97 -12.93 0.62
C TYR A 116 5.56 -13.49 0.82
N VAL A 117 4.72 -13.49 -0.21
CA VAL A 117 3.47 -14.26 -0.25
C VAL A 117 3.75 -15.69 -0.72
N PHE A 118 4.62 -15.86 -1.72
CA PHE A 118 4.86 -17.16 -2.35
C PHE A 118 6.20 -17.81 -1.98
N GLY A 119 7.12 -17.09 -1.34
CA GLY A 119 8.45 -17.61 -0.98
C GLY A 119 9.37 -17.82 -2.18
N LEU A 120 9.27 -16.95 -3.20
CA LEU A 120 10.07 -17.06 -4.43
C LEU A 120 10.49 -15.68 -4.97
N GLY A 121 11.64 -15.62 -5.63
CA GLY A 121 12.12 -14.41 -6.28
C GLY A 121 11.33 -14.11 -7.55
N ILE A 122 10.65 -12.96 -7.60
CA ILE A 122 9.83 -12.57 -8.76
C ILE A 122 10.67 -11.89 -9.85
N ASN A 123 11.53 -10.95 -9.45
CA ASN A 123 12.38 -10.20 -10.38
C ASN A 123 13.68 -10.94 -10.70
N TYR A 124 14.23 -11.63 -9.70
CA TYR A 124 15.47 -12.39 -9.77
C TYR A 124 15.46 -13.44 -8.67
N ASP A 125 16.06 -14.60 -8.92
CA ASP A 125 16.24 -15.62 -7.88
C ASP A 125 17.30 -15.15 -6.86
N PHE A 126 16.94 -15.14 -5.58
CA PHE A 126 17.85 -14.75 -4.51
C PHE A 126 17.69 -15.66 -3.29
N THR A 127 18.72 -15.71 -2.46
CA THR A 127 18.70 -16.48 -1.22
C THR A 127 18.03 -15.69 -0.13
N PHE A 128 17.00 -16.27 0.49
CA PHE A 128 16.31 -15.66 1.62
C PHE A 128 17.25 -15.62 2.84
N THR A 129 17.46 -14.43 3.37
CA THR A 129 18.13 -14.18 4.64
C THR A 129 17.19 -14.49 5.81
N LEU A 130 17.69 -14.36 7.05
CA LEU A 130 16.85 -14.48 8.24
C LEU A 130 15.73 -13.43 8.29
N ASP A 131 16.01 -12.22 7.81
CA ASP A 131 15.02 -11.15 7.73
C ASP A 131 13.96 -11.45 6.66
N ASP A 132 14.35 -12.05 5.53
CA ASP A 132 13.41 -12.52 4.51
C ASP A 132 12.51 -13.63 5.03
N ILE A 133 13.07 -14.60 5.78
CA ILE A 133 12.30 -15.67 6.41
C ILE A 133 11.32 -15.09 7.42
N LYS A 134 11.75 -14.09 8.21
CA LYS A 134 10.88 -13.38 9.15
C LYS A 134 9.72 -12.69 8.41
N MET A 135 10.01 -11.96 7.34
CA MET A 135 8.99 -11.27 6.54
C MET A 135 8.05 -12.22 5.81
N LEU A 136 8.59 -13.31 5.23
CA LEU A 136 7.81 -14.41 4.65
C LEU A 136 6.82 -14.96 5.69
N ASN A 137 7.31 -15.38 6.85
CA ASN A 137 6.47 -15.92 7.91
C ASN A 137 5.40 -14.92 8.39
N GLN A 138 5.76 -13.65 8.55
CA GLN A 138 4.80 -12.60 8.93
C GLN A 138 3.71 -12.43 7.88
N THR A 139 4.09 -12.25 6.61
CA THR A 139 3.15 -12.05 5.50
C THR A 139 2.27 -13.27 5.31
N THR A 140 2.83 -14.48 5.19
CA THR A 140 2.03 -15.70 5.01
C THR A 140 1.11 -15.96 6.19
N THR A 141 1.51 -15.64 7.43
CA THR A 141 0.64 -15.80 8.61
C THR A 141 -0.57 -14.87 8.52
N LEU A 142 -0.37 -13.59 8.20
CA LEU A 142 -1.48 -12.63 8.09
C LEU A 142 -2.43 -12.99 6.94
N TRP A 143 -1.88 -13.35 5.77
CA TRP A 143 -2.66 -13.78 4.62
C TRP A 143 -3.43 -15.07 4.90
N THR A 144 -2.78 -16.08 5.49
CA THR A 144 -3.47 -17.34 5.82
C THR A 144 -4.50 -17.14 6.92
N ASN A 145 -4.24 -16.32 7.94
CA ASN A 145 -5.23 -15.99 8.97
C ASN A 145 -6.45 -15.26 8.39
N PHE A 146 -6.23 -14.33 7.48
CA PHE A 146 -7.32 -13.63 6.79
C PHE A 146 -8.21 -14.60 5.98
N VAL A 147 -7.59 -15.60 5.35
CA VAL A 147 -8.29 -16.62 4.54
C VAL A 147 -8.89 -17.74 5.40
N LYS A 148 -8.33 -18.02 6.59
CA LYS A 148 -8.86 -18.99 7.55
C LYS A 148 -10.23 -18.53 8.03
N ILE A 149 -11.24 -18.91 7.28
CA ILE A 149 -12.60 -19.09 7.74
C ILE A 149 -12.50 -20.01 8.97
N ASN A 150 -12.98 -19.57 10.14
CA ASN A 150 -13.02 -20.40 11.34
C ASN A 150 -13.73 -21.73 11.02
N SER A 151 -12.93 -22.76 10.75
CA SER A 151 -13.35 -24.15 10.62
C SER A 151 -13.44 -24.82 11.99
N ASP A 152 -13.52 -24.04 13.07
CA ASP A 152 -13.82 -24.49 14.43
C ASP A 152 -15.28 -24.97 14.60
N THR A 153 -15.94 -25.35 13.52
CA THR A 153 -17.02 -26.33 13.60
C THR A 153 -16.49 -27.63 13.05
N HIS A 154 -16.70 -28.71 13.81
CA HIS A 154 -16.68 -30.10 13.36
C HIS A 154 -17.66 -30.34 12.18
N SER A 155 -17.56 -29.59 11.08
CA SER A 155 -18.58 -29.54 10.02
C SER A 155 -18.11 -30.15 8.69
N VAL A 156 -16.90 -30.73 8.64
CA VAL A 156 -16.58 -31.69 7.57
C VAL A 156 -17.37 -33.00 7.73
N GLN A 157 -17.99 -33.26 8.90
CA GLN A 157 -18.79 -34.47 9.13
C GLN A 157 -20.31 -34.27 9.19
N VAL A 158 -20.86 -33.05 9.07
CA VAL A 158 -22.31 -32.80 9.32
C VAL A 158 -23.08 -32.35 8.07
N ILE A 159 -22.42 -32.13 6.93
CA ILE A 159 -23.14 -31.73 5.69
C ILE A 159 -23.92 -32.90 5.05
N VAL A 160 -23.76 -34.14 5.51
CA VAL A 160 -24.51 -35.29 4.95
C VAL A 160 -25.83 -35.59 5.68
N ASP A 161 -26.04 -35.16 6.93
CA ASP A 161 -27.13 -35.71 7.77
C ASP A 161 -28.28 -34.74 8.15
N GLN A 162 -28.32 -33.50 7.66
CA GLN A 162 -29.34 -32.52 8.10
C GLN A 162 -30.15 -31.87 6.97
N ILE A 163 -30.64 -32.69 6.03
CA ILE A 163 -31.85 -32.37 5.26
C ILE A 163 -33.05 -32.82 6.10
N GLY A 164 -33.39 -32.06 7.14
CA GLY A 164 -34.48 -32.42 8.05
C GLY A 164 -34.73 -31.38 9.12
N SER A 165 -35.41 -30.29 8.74
CA SER A 165 -36.34 -29.54 9.59
C SER A 165 -35.81 -28.97 10.93
N GLN A 166 -35.18 -27.79 10.95
CA GLN A 166 -35.20 -26.84 12.10
C GLN A 166 -34.79 -25.39 11.68
N PRO A 167 -35.22 -24.33 12.42
CA PRO A 167 -35.15 -22.93 12.00
C PRO A 167 -33.71 -22.35 12.11
N PRO A 168 -33.42 -21.18 11.48
CA PRO A 168 -32.04 -20.77 11.23
C PRO A 168 -31.33 -20.36 12.53
N LEU A 169 -30.47 -21.26 13.02
CA LEU A 169 -29.39 -20.92 13.92
C LEU A 169 -28.55 -19.81 13.29
N ALA A 170 -28.33 -18.74 14.05
CA ALA A 170 -27.58 -17.56 13.66
C ALA A 170 -26.29 -17.97 12.92
N ARG A 171 -26.17 -17.57 11.64
CA ARG A 171 -24.90 -17.57 10.93
C ARG A 171 -23.94 -16.68 11.73
N ARG A 172 -23.10 -17.29 12.56
CA ARG A 172 -21.89 -16.63 13.09
C ARG A 172 -21.16 -16.14 11.84
N ALA A 173 -21.08 -14.83 11.66
CA ALA A 173 -20.39 -14.26 10.52
C ALA A 173 -18.96 -14.82 10.53
N LEU A 174 -18.64 -15.58 9.48
CA LEU A 174 -17.28 -15.99 9.17
C LEU A 174 -16.53 -14.69 8.87
N GLN A 175 -15.93 -14.10 9.89
CA GLN A 175 -15.23 -12.83 9.77
C GLN A 175 -13.75 -13.15 9.51
N SER A 176 -13.29 -12.84 8.30
CA SER A 176 -11.85 -12.82 7.99
C SER A 176 -11.15 -11.85 8.93
N ASP A 177 -10.15 -12.33 9.67
CA ASP A 177 -9.36 -11.54 10.60
C ASP A 177 -7.86 -11.89 10.42
N PRO A 178 -7.02 -10.95 9.95
CA PRO A 178 -5.60 -11.23 9.74
C PRO A 178 -4.85 -11.55 11.03
N ASN A 179 -5.40 -11.19 12.20
CA ASN A 179 -4.80 -11.48 13.50
C ASN A 179 -4.98 -12.95 13.93
N GLY A 180 -5.85 -13.70 13.26
CA GLY A 180 -6.20 -15.07 13.61
C GLY A 180 -6.88 -15.19 14.99
N ASN A 181 -6.99 -16.41 15.48
CA ASN A 181 -7.53 -16.65 16.83
C ASN A 181 -6.51 -16.21 17.89
N GLN A 182 -6.97 -15.82 19.09
CA GLN A 182 -6.08 -15.26 20.14
C GLN A 182 -4.89 -16.18 20.52
N LEU A 183 -5.02 -17.50 20.30
CA LEU A 183 -3.98 -18.49 20.52
C LEU A 183 -2.89 -18.51 19.42
N GLN A 184 -3.13 -17.89 18.26
CA GLN A 184 -2.23 -17.85 17.10
C GLN A 184 -1.58 -16.47 16.89
N ARG A 185 -1.70 -15.53 17.84
CA ARG A 185 -1.03 -14.23 17.75
C ARG A 185 0.48 -14.40 17.86
N SER A 186 1.15 -14.46 16.72
CA SER A 186 2.62 -14.50 16.61
C SER A 186 3.23 -13.10 16.48
N SER A 187 2.44 -12.09 16.14
CA SER A 187 2.92 -10.71 15.93
C SER A 187 2.68 -9.84 17.16
N PRO A 188 3.66 -8.98 17.54
CA PRO A 188 3.54 -8.07 18.68
C PRO A 188 2.52 -6.93 18.46
N SER A 189 2.19 -6.63 17.20
CA SER A 189 1.28 -5.55 16.81
C SER A 189 0.00 -6.12 16.23
N THR A 190 -1.15 -5.66 16.73
CA THR A 190 -2.47 -5.99 16.19
C THR A 190 -2.72 -5.21 14.90
N TRP A 191 -3.21 -5.88 13.86
CA TRP A 191 -3.73 -5.22 12.65
C TRP A 191 -5.18 -4.82 12.88
N GLU A 192 -5.40 -3.54 13.11
CA GLU A 192 -6.74 -2.96 13.33
C GLU A 192 -7.46 -2.70 12.01
N GLN A 193 -8.80 -2.71 12.04
CA GLN A 193 -9.60 -2.39 10.88
C GLN A 193 -9.45 -0.91 10.51
N THR A 194 -9.38 -0.64 9.22
CA THR A 194 -9.45 0.73 8.69
C THR A 194 -10.88 1.25 8.83
N THR A 195 -11.03 2.50 9.26
CA THR A 195 -12.35 3.08 9.56
C THR A 195 -12.66 4.30 8.71
N ARG A 196 -13.93 4.73 8.71
CA ARG A 196 -14.37 5.95 8.00
C ARG A 196 -13.75 7.22 8.59
N GLU A 197 -13.51 7.22 9.89
CA GLU A 197 -12.92 8.34 10.63
C GLU A 197 -11.44 8.49 10.30
N ASN A 198 -10.75 7.38 10.00
CA ASN A 198 -9.36 7.38 9.57
C ASN A 198 -9.11 6.39 8.42
N PRO A 199 -9.45 6.76 7.17
CA PRO A 199 -9.27 5.90 6.00
C PRO A 199 -7.81 5.70 5.61
N GLU A 200 -6.88 6.49 6.17
CA GLU A 200 -5.44 6.34 5.96
C GLU A 200 -4.80 5.36 6.95
N SER A 201 -5.55 4.89 7.96
CA SER A 201 -5.06 3.91 8.93
C SER A 201 -4.76 2.58 8.25
N HIS A 202 -3.51 2.14 8.36
CA HIS A 202 -3.04 0.92 7.72
C HIS A 202 -1.97 0.22 8.56
N PHE A 203 -1.79 -1.06 8.30
CA PHE A 203 -0.73 -1.85 8.91
C PHE A 203 0.54 -1.78 8.05
N SER A 204 1.62 -1.27 8.63
CA SER A 204 2.94 -1.28 7.99
C SER A 204 3.55 -2.68 8.12
N LEU A 205 3.69 -3.39 7.01
CA LEU A 205 4.40 -4.67 6.93
C LEU A 205 5.88 -4.42 6.67
N SER A 206 6.65 -4.44 7.76
CA SER A 206 8.11 -4.35 7.76
C SER A 206 8.68 -5.24 8.87
N LEU A 207 10.00 -5.24 9.06
CA LEU A 207 10.66 -5.99 10.15
C LEU A 207 10.19 -5.55 11.55
N SER A 208 9.63 -4.35 11.65
CA SER A 208 9.04 -3.76 12.86
C SER A 208 7.58 -3.36 12.55
N PRO A 209 6.66 -4.33 12.44
CA PRO A 209 5.32 -4.08 11.94
C PRO A 209 4.48 -3.32 12.96
N GLY A 210 3.55 -2.50 12.48
CA GLY A 210 2.66 -1.73 13.35
C GLY A 210 1.65 -0.88 12.58
N MET A 211 0.65 -0.40 13.30
CA MET A 211 -0.35 0.53 12.75
C MET A 211 0.28 1.91 12.49
N LYS A 212 -0.03 2.49 11.34
CA LYS A 212 0.30 3.87 10.96
C LYS A 212 -0.99 4.60 10.62
N SER A 213 -1.08 5.86 11.03
CA SER A 213 -2.24 6.72 10.78
C SER A 213 -2.16 7.53 9.48
N GLU A 214 -0.99 7.57 8.84
CA GLU A 214 -0.74 8.43 7.68
C GLU A 214 -0.19 7.59 6.52
N PHE A 215 -0.96 7.47 5.43
CA PHE A 215 -0.57 6.69 4.28
C PHE A 215 0.24 7.54 3.30
N LYS A 216 1.51 7.16 3.07
CA LYS A 216 2.44 7.83 2.15
C LYS A 216 2.48 9.35 2.35
N ASP A 217 2.70 9.76 3.61
CA ASP A 217 2.83 11.17 4.03
C ASP A 217 1.63 12.04 3.61
N LYS A 218 0.43 11.44 3.61
CA LYS A 218 -0.85 12.02 3.21
C LYS A 218 -0.92 12.51 1.76
N ARG A 219 0.06 12.19 0.90
CA ARG A 219 0.06 12.62 -0.50
C ARG A 219 -1.15 12.08 -1.27
N PRO A 220 -1.53 10.79 -1.15
CA PRO A 220 -2.70 10.28 -1.84
C PRO A 220 -3.99 10.99 -1.44
N LEU A 221 -4.20 11.24 -0.14
CA LEU A 221 -5.39 11.95 0.34
C LEU A 221 -5.42 13.40 -0.14
N MET A 222 -4.28 14.08 -0.13
CA MET A 222 -4.13 15.43 -0.70
C MET A 222 -4.61 15.49 -2.16
N PHE A 223 -4.12 14.57 -3.00
CA PHE A 223 -4.53 14.50 -4.41
C PHE A 223 -6.01 14.21 -4.59
N LEU A 224 -6.61 13.34 -3.77
CA LEU A 224 -8.04 13.05 -3.80
C LEU A 224 -8.89 14.27 -3.43
N LYS A 225 -8.50 15.01 -2.39
CA LYS A 225 -9.19 16.26 -1.99
C LYS A 225 -9.18 17.29 -3.13
N LEU A 226 -8.06 17.43 -3.82
CA LEU A 226 -7.93 18.34 -4.97
C LEU A 226 -8.81 17.92 -6.15
N ARG A 227 -8.91 16.62 -6.44
CA ARG A 227 -9.85 16.10 -7.45
C ARG A 227 -11.30 16.40 -7.08
N GLY A 228 -11.67 16.23 -5.81
CA GLY A 228 -13.02 16.52 -5.31
C GLY A 228 -13.39 18.01 -5.40
N ALA A 229 -12.46 18.91 -5.03
CA ALA A 229 -12.68 20.36 -5.09
C ALA A 229 -12.97 20.86 -6.53
N LYS A 230 -12.35 20.24 -7.55
CA LYS A 230 -12.62 20.55 -8.97
C LYS A 230 -14.05 20.25 -9.40
N HIS A 231 -14.62 19.13 -8.95
CA HIS A 231 -16.01 18.80 -9.28
C HIS A 231 -17.00 19.82 -8.69
N ASN A 232 -16.59 20.54 -7.64
CA ASN A 232 -17.37 21.62 -7.04
C ASN A 232 -17.03 23.02 -7.63
N GLY A 233 -16.31 23.09 -8.76
CA GLY A 233 -16.10 24.32 -9.52
C GLY A 233 -14.95 25.23 -9.04
N SER A 234 -14.08 24.78 -8.15
CA SER A 234 -13.08 25.65 -7.50
C SER A 234 -11.71 25.73 -8.16
N CYS A 235 -11.48 25.08 -9.32
CA CYS A 235 -10.24 25.32 -10.07
C CYS A 235 -10.38 26.61 -10.88
N GLN A 236 -10.17 27.74 -10.20
CA GLN A 236 -9.94 29.02 -10.86
C GLN A 236 -8.51 29.03 -11.38
N CYS A 237 -8.30 28.51 -12.61
CA CYS A 237 -7.18 29.00 -13.40
C CYS A 237 -7.46 30.50 -13.62
N ARG A 238 -6.79 31.38 -12.90
CA ARG A 238 -6.78 32.80 -13.28
C ARG A 238 -6.05 32.87 -14.62
N THR A 239 -6.82 33.11 -15.68
CA THR A 239 -6.31 33.49 -17.00
C THR A 239 -5.72 34.88 -16.96
#